data_AF-A0A9W9XCU1-F1
#
_entry.id   AF-A0A9W9XCU1-F1
#
_cell.length_a   1.000
_cell.length_b   1.000
_cell.length_c   1.000
_cell.angle_alpha   90.00
_cell.angle_beta   90.00
_cell.angle_gamma   90.00
#
_symmetry.space_group_name_H-M   'P 1'
#
loop_
_entity.id
_entity.type
_entity.pdbx_description
1 polymer ?
#
loop_
_entity_poly.entity_id
_entity_poly.type
_entity_poly.pdbx_seq_one_letter_code
_entity_poly.pdbx_strand_id
1 'polypeptide(L)'
;MSGSPITLQATLGALMNANGTRWWDGKRSNGGKTKPKFFFAHSLDDSSITGQQILDTPVQAFGIQSDNLVLSGIHIDNPAGDSNGGDDTDEFDISDSTGGTVGAAASGPGAR
;
A
#
# COMPACT_ATOMS: atom_id res chain seq x y z
N MET A 1 17.45 -2.80 16.42
CA MET A 1 18.34 -1.74 15.93
C MET A 1 17.47 -0.86 15.08
N SER A 2 17.20 0.40 15.47
CA SER A 2 16.49 1.32 14.58
C SER A 2 17.48 1.82 13.53
N GLY A 3 17.05 1.81 12.27
CA GLY A 3 17.79 2.44 11.18
C GLY A 3 17.83 3.96 11.36
N SER A 4 18.60 4.66 10.53
CA SER A 4 18.49 6.11 10.44
C SER A 4 17.10 6.50 9.88
N PRO A 5 16.50 7.62 10.33
CA PRO A 5 15.24 8.11 9.77
C PRO A 5 15.31 8.26 8.26
N ILE A 6 14.24 7.83 7.58
CA ILE A 6 14.12 7.90 6.12
C ILE A 6 12.97 8.84 5.75
N THR A 7 13.20 9.69 4.75
CA THR A 7 12.14 10.44 4.07
C THR A 7 12.00 9.90 2.66
N LEU A 8 10.84 9.29 2.37
CA LEU A 8 10.44 8.86 1.05
C LEU A 8 9.39 9.81 0.48
N GLN A 9 9.68 10.40 -0.68
CA GLN A 9 8.77 11.35 -1.31
C GLN A 9 8.72 11.10 -2.82
N ALA A 10 7.50 11.00 -3.35
CA ALA A 10 7.28 11.00 -4.79
C ALA A 10 7.42 12.42 -5.39
N THR A 11 7.99 12.49 -6.58
CA THR A 11 7.91 13.68 -7.43
C THR A 11 6.47 13.85 -7.94
N LEU A 12 6.03 15.09 -8.13
CA LEU A 12 4.69 15.37 -8.66
C LEU A 12 4.45 14.65 -9.99
N GLY A 13 3.34 13.92 -10.08
CA GLY A 13 2.97 13.14 -11.26
C GLY A 13 3.67 11.78 -11.39
N ALA A 14 4.52 11.39 -10.44
CA ALA A 14 5.04 10.02 -10.38
C ALA A 14 3.89 9.05 -10.10
N LEU A 15 3.86 7.94 -10.84
CA LEU A 15 2.89 6.87 -10.70
C LEU A 15 3.61 5.54 -10.55
N MET A 16 3.28 4.79 -9.50
CA MET A 16 3.73 3.42 -9.32
C MET A 16 2.62 2.45 -9.72
N ASN A 17 2.70 1.95 -10.95
CA ASN A 17 1.77 0.93 -11.45
C ASN A 17 2.32 -0.47 -11.12
N ALA A 18 1.64 -1.18 -10.23
CA ALA A 18 2.01 -2.52 -9.80
C ALA A 18 1.54 -3.62 -10.78
N ASN A 19 0.62 -3.28 -11.69
CA ASN A 19 0.07 -4.15 -12.72
C ASN A 19 -0.48 -5.45 -12.12
N GLY A 20 -1.37 -5.30 -11.14
CA GLY A 20 -1.95 -6.35 -10.29
C GLY A 20 -2.84 -7.34 -11.02
N THR A 21 -3.38 -6.95 -12.18
CA THR A 21 -4.17 -7.81 -13.09
C THR A 21 -3.51 -9.16 -13.38
N ARG A 22 -2.17 -9.23 -13.35
CA ARG A 22 -1.40 -10.47 -13.53
C ARG A 22 -1.67 -11.51 -12.43
N TRP A 23 -2.04 -11.07 -11.23
CA TRP A 23 -2.31 -11.91 -10.06
C TRP A 23 -3.78 -12.03 -9.70
N TRP A 24 -4.62 -11.07 -10.10
CA TRP A 24 -6.05 -11.15 -9.86
C TRP A 24 -6.64 -12.38 -10.54
N ASP A 25 -7.34 -13.17 -9.74
CA ASP A 25 -7.93 -14.45 -10.12
C ASP A 25 -9.29 -14.67 -9.46
N GLY A 26 -9.85 -13.64 -8.80
CA GLY A 26 -11.13 -13.67 -8.10
C GLY A 26 -11.15 -14.56 -6.85
N LYS A 27 -9.98 -14.96 -6.31
CA LYS A 27 -9.88 -15.93 -5.20
C LYS A 27 -9.34 -15.38 -3.89
N ARG A 28 -9.36 -14.06 -3.69
CA ARG A 28 -8.82 -13.39 -2.48
C ARG A 28 -7.35 -13.76 -2.20
N SER A 29 -6.83 -13.35 -1.06
CA SER A 29 -5.50 -13.71 -0.55
C SER A 29 -5.42 -15.18 -0.08
N ASN A 30 -6.55 -15.81 0.26
CA ASN A 30 -6.62 -17.15 0.83
C ASN A 30 -6.74 -18.29 -0.20
N GLY A 31 -6.71 -17.99 -1.50
CA GLY A 31 -6.83 -18.98 -2.56
C GLY A 31 -6.22 -18.55 -3.89
N GLY A 32 -6.02 -19.53 -4.78
CA GLY A 32 -5.50 -19.27 -6.12
C GLY A 32 -4.00 -18.97 -6.14
N LYS A 33 -3.61 -17.94 -6.89
CA LYS A 33 -2.22 -17.49 -7.02
C LYS A 33 -1.73 -16.89 -5.71
N THR A 34 -0.47 -17.14 -5.38
CA THR A 34 0.26 -16.35 -4.38
C THR A 34 0.45 -14.92 -4.90
N LYS A 35 -0.09 -13.94 -4.18
CA LYS A 35 -0.11 -12.52 -4.57
C LYS A 35 0.86 -11.75 -3.67
N PRO A 36 1.83 -10.98 -4.21
CA PRO A 36 2.76 -10.23 -3.38
C PRO A 36 2.10 -8.95 -2.84
N LYS A 37 2.37 -8.62 -1.57
CA LYS A 37 2.12 -7.27 -1.04
C LYS A 37 2.99 -6.26 -1.78
N PHE A 38 2.51 -5.04 -1.96
CA PHE A 38 3.19 -4.06 -2.80
C PHE A 38 4.40 -3.40 -2.10
N PHE A 39 4.23 -2.90 -0.88
CA PHE A 39 5.27 -2.17 -0.16
C PHE A 39 5.39 -2.62 1.30
N PHE A 40 6.61 -2.94 1.74
CA PHE A 40 6.90 -3.26 3.14
C PHE A 40 7.58 -2.07 3.82
N ALA A 41 6.83 -1.39 4.69
CA ALA A 41 7.32 -0.32 5.56
C ALA A 41 7.69 -0.91 6.93
N HIS A 42 8.73 -1.74 6.92
CA HIS A 42 9.22 -2.43 8.12
C HIS A 42 10.47 -1.74 8.65
N SER A 43 10.55 -1.54 9.96
CA SER A 43 11.70 -0.89 10.63
C SER A 43 12.02 0.51 10.09
N LEU A 44 11.00 1.23 9.62
CA LEU A 44 11.07 2.65 9.23
C LEU A 44 10.68 3.52 10.41
N ASP A 45 11.43 3.40 11.50
CA ASP A 45 11.13 4.14 12.72
C ASP A 45 11.42 5.63 12.53
N ASP A 46 10.61 6.49 13.16
CA ASP A 46 10.74 7.96 13.11
C ASP A 46 10.85 8.54 11.67
N SER A 47 10.20 7.89 10.71
CA SER A 47 10.36 8.14 9.28
C SER A 47 9.09 8.70 8.63
N SER A 48 9.16 9.06 7.34
CA SER A 48 8.00 9.54 6.59
C SER A 48 7.93 9.03 5.15
N ILE A 49 6.70 8.76 4.68
CA ILE A 49 6.38 8.40 3.29
C ILE A 49 5.29 9.36 2.80
N THR A 50 5.54 10.09 1.72
CA THR A 50 4.67 11.18 1.29
C THR A 50 4.40 11.23 -0.21
N GLY A 51 3.14 11.52 -0.58
CA GLY A 51 2.75 11.86 -1.95
C GLY A 51 2.69 10.69 -2.94
N GLN A 52 2.68 9.45 -2.44
CA GLN A 52 2.72 8.27 -3.30
C GLN A 52 1.40 8.09 -4.06
N GLN A 53 1.50 7.85 -5.37
CA GLN A 53 0.38 7.48 -6.25
C GLN A 53 0.59 6.03 -6.71
N ILE A 54 -0.30 5.13 -6.34
CA ILE A 54 -0.17 3.68 -6.59
C ILE A 54 -1.38 3.18 -7.37
N LEU A 55 -1.14 2.36 -8.40
CA LEU A 55 -2.18 1.82 -9.27
C LEU A 55 -2.10 0.29 -9.36
N ASP A 56 -3.27 -0.36 -9.27
CA ASP A 56 -3.51 -1.79 -9.51
C ASP A 56 -2.60 -2.70 -8.67
N THR A 57 -2.70 -2.66 -7.35
CA THR A 57 -1.94 -3.52 -6.44
C THR A 57 -2.40 -4.99 -6.55
N PRO A 58 -1.47 -5.97 -6.49
CA PRO A 58 -1.84 -7.39 -6.57
C PRO A 58 -2.72 -7.88 -5.41
N VAL A 59 -2.51 -7.30 -4.22
CA VAL A 59 -3.28 -7.51 -2.97
C VAL A 59 -3.10 -6.22 -2.12
N GLN A 60 -2.96 -6.29 -0.80
CA GLN A 60 -2.74 -5.13 0.06
C GLN A 60 -1.53 -4.28 -0.37
N ALA A 61 -1.68 -2.96 -0.26
CA ALA A 61 -0.68 -2.04 -0.76
C ALA A 61 0.50 -1.84 0.21
N PHE A 62 0.23 -1.48 1.46
CA PHE A 62 1.27 -1.28 2.48
C PHE A 62 1.17 -2.34 3.59
N GLY A 63 2.27 -3.04 3.86
CA GLY A 63 2.49 -3.75 5.12
C GLY A 63 3.37 -2.91 6.04
N ILE A 64 2.81 -2.43 7.14
CA ILE A 64 3.47 -1.51 8.08
C ILE A 64 3.80 -2.25 9.39
N GLN A 65 5.08 -2.19 9.74
CA GLN A 65 5.66 -2.69 11.01
C GLN A 65 6.79 -1.74 11.43
N SER A 66 6.41 -0.56 11.92
CA SER A 66 7.35 0.52 12.25
C SER A 66 6.79 1.40 13.37
N ASP A 67 7.67 2.00 14.17
CA ASP A 67 7.29 2.94 15.23
C ASP A 67 7.41 4.39 14.76
N ASN A 68 6.44 5.25 15.06
CA ASN A 68 6.44 6.67 14.68
C ASN A 68 6.58 6.96 13.17
N LEU A 69 6.08 6.06 12.31
CA LEU A 69 6.04 6.29 10.87
C LEU A 69 4.89 7.24 10.49
N VAL A 70 5.18 8.25 9.66
CA VAL A 70 4.18 9.16 9.09
C VAL A 70 3.93 8.82 7.63
N LEU A 71 2.68 8.50 7.30
CA LEU A 71 2.22 8.37 5.91
C LEU A 71 1.28 9.53 5.60
N SER A 72 1.53 10.28 4.52
CA SER A 72 0.72 11.45 4.18
C SER A 72 0.54 11.61 2.67
N GLY A 73 -0.69 11.91 2.24
CA GLY A 73 -0.98 12.12 0.82
C GLY A 73 -0.72 10.87 -0.03
N ILE A 74 -1.02 9.70 0.53
CA ILE A 74 -0.97 8.42 -0.18
C ILE A 74 -2.30 8.25 -0.90
N HIS A 75 -2.23 7.91 -2.19
CA HIS A 75 -3.39 7.61 -3.00
C HIS A 75 -3.19 6.28 -3.70
N ILE A 76 -4.15 5.38 -3.52
CA ILE A 76 -4.13 4.05 -4.09
C ILE A 76 -5.43 3.85 -4.85
N ASP A 77 -5.29 3.50 -6.13
CA ASP A 77 -6.41 3.26 -7.01
C ASP A 77 -6.29 1.87 -7.64
N ASN A 78 -7.40 1.14 -7.70
CA ASN A 78 -7.45 -0.23 -8.22
C ASN A 78 -8.64 -0.42 -9.18
N PRO A 79 -8.87 0.50 -10.14
CA PRO A 79 -10.11 0.53 -10.91
C PRO A 79 -10.26 -0.67 -11.84
N ALA A 80 -9.14 -1.28 -12.25
CA ALA A 80 -9.18 -2.50 -13.04
C ALA A 80 -9.63 -3.72 -12.22
N GLY A 81 -9.57 -3.65 -10.88
CA GLY A 81 -9.98 -4.73 -9.98
C GLY A 81 -11.46 -5.11 -10.14
N ASP A 82 -12.33 -4.11 -10.29
CA ASP A 82 -13.79 -4.27 -10.43
C ASP A 82 -14.20 -5.23 -11.54
N SER A 83 -13.44 -5.25 -12.64
CA SER A 83 -13.76 -6.04 -13.84
C SER A 83 -12.84 -7.24 -14.04
N ASN A 84 -11.72 -7.32 -13.30
CA ASN A 84 -10.69 -8.35 -13.48
C ASN A 84 -10.48 -9.23 -12.25
N GLY A 85 -11.39 -9.18 -11.27
CA GLY A 85 -11.37 -10.04 -10.09
C GLY A 85 -10.32 -9.63 -9.05
N GLY A 86 -10.08 -8.32 -8.92
CA GLY A 86 -9.35 -7.76 -7.79
C GLY A 86 -10.13 -7.96 -6.50
N ASP A 87 -9.43 -8.37 -5.44
CA ASP A 87 -10.01 -8.67 -4.13
C ASP A 87 -8.88 -8.53 -3.08
N ASP A 88 -9.19 -8.16 -1.84
CA ASP A 88 -8.23 -7.82 -0.77
C ASP A 88 -7.18 -6.74 -1.16
N THR A 89 -7.58 -5.73 -1.92
CA THR A 89 -6.73 -4.59 -2.30
C THR A 89 -6.69 -3.50 -1.21
N ASP A 90 -6.74 -3.93 0.05
CA ASP A 90 -6.78 -3.03 1.21
C ASP A 90 -5.57 -2.08 1.20
N GLU A 91 -5.82 -0.83 1.59
CA GLU A 91 -4.87 0.26 1.41
C GLU A 91 -3.68 0.14 2.40
N PHE A 92 -3.94 -0.27 3.65
CA PHE A 92 -2.91 -0.42 4.70
C PHE A 92 -3.20 -1.59 5.64
N ASP A 93 -2.24 -2.51 5.73
CA ASP A 93 -2.13 -3.50 6.80
C ASP A 93 -1.13 -3.00 7.85
N ILE A 94 -1.61 -2.69 9.06
CA ILE A 94 -0.76 -2.24 10.17
C ILE A 94 -0.68 -3.36 11.21
N SER A 95 0.53 -3.74 11.60
CA SER A 95 0.78 -4.73 12.65
C SER A 95 2.03 -4.32 13.45
N ASP A 96 2.13 -4.78 14.70
CA ASP A 96 3.35 -4.62 15.54
C ASP A 96 3.99 -3.22 15.49
N SER A 97 3.16 -2.17 15.57
CA SER A 97 3.57 -0.77 15.44
C SER A 97 3.07 0.04 16.65
N THR A 98 3.90 0.93 17.19
CA THR A 98 3.55 1.84 18.29
C THR A 98 3.79 3.30 17.90
N GLY A 99 2.73 4.12 18.00
CA GLY A 99 2.78 5.53 17.60
C GLY A 99 2.89 5.73 16.08
N GLY A 100 2.23 6.75 15.54
CA GLY A 100 2.21 7.04 14.10
C GLY A 100 0.94 7.76 13.69
N THR A 101 0.99 8.49 12.57
CA THR A 101 -0.17 9.16 11.98
C THR A 101 -0.29 8.74 10.53
N VAL A 102 -1.41 8.12 10.17
CA VAL A 102 -1.83 7.98 8.77
C VAL A 102 -2.69 9.21 8.44
N GLY A 103 -2.08 10.21 7.80
CA GLY A 103 -2.73 11.45 7.42
C GLY A 103 -3.37 11.33 6.04
N ALA A 104 -4.71 11.32 6.00
CA ALA A 104 -5.56 11.33 4.80
C ALA A 104 -5.06 10.43 3.66
N ALA A 105 -5.31 9.13 3.80
CA ALA A 105 -5.38 8.24 2.65
C ALA A 105 -6.74 8.37 1.98
N ALA A 106 -6.76 8.44 0.66
CA ALA A 106 -8.00 8.49 -0.10
C ALA A 106 -8.01 7.28 -1.05
N SER A 107 -8.74 6.24 -0.65
CA SER A 107 -9.13 5.14 -1.53
C SER A 107 -10.07 5.68 -2.61
N GLY A 108 -9.73 5.49 -3.89
CA GLY A 108 -10.66 5.73 -5.00
C GLY A 108 -11.94 4.86 -4.86
N PRO A 109 -13.07 5.28 -5.46
CA PRO A 109 -14.33 4.53 -5.39
C PRO A 109 -14.22 3.24 -6.22
N GLY A 110 -13.63 2.17 -5.68
CA GLY A 110 -13.45 0.91 -6.41
C GLY A 110 -12.95 -0.29 -5.60
N ALA A 111 -12.90 -0.21 -4.26
CA ALA A 111 -12.65 -1.38 -3.41
C ALA A 111 -13.91 -1.69 -2.59
N ARG A 112 -14.74 -2.61 -3.11
CA ARG A 112 -15.88 -3.21 -2.41
C ARG A 112 -15.90 -4.71 -2.64
#